data_AF-A0A951DA47-F1
#
_entry.id   AF-A0A951DA47-F1
#
_cell.length_a   1.000
_cell.length_b   1.000
_cell.length_c   1.000
_cell.angle_alpha   90.00
_cell.angle_beta   90.00
_cell.angle_gamma   90.00
#
_symmetry.space_group_name_H-M   'P 1'
#
loop_
_entity.id
_entity.type
_entity.pdbx_description
1 polymer ?
#
loop_
_entity_poly.entity_id
_entity_poly.type
_entity_poly.pdbx_seq_one_letter_code
_entity_poly.pdbx_strand_id
1 'polypeptide(L)'
;MRESTIDIAPYLEDSSGYRGTADRVVVPETVEELQTFVATCARGGEPVTIAGAGTGLTGARVPHGGSIISLERFRNLQVSQGKVRCGAGVALADLQAEAAKTKQFLGPNP
;
A
#
# COMPACT_ATOMS: atom_id res chain seq x y z
N MET A 1 -5.31 12.31 10.82
CA MET A 1 -6.03 11.16 10.24
C MET A 1 -7.48 11.52 9.94
N ARG A 2 -7.79 11.83 8.69
CA ARG A 2 -9.18 12.07 8.27
C ARG A 2 -9.89 10.71 8.14
N GLU A 3 -10.91 10.48 8.97
CA GLU A 3 -11.96 9.49 8.72
C GLU A 3 -12.95 10.01 7.65
N SER A 4 -12.43 10.67 6.60
CA SER A 4 -13.25 10.94 5.41
C SER A 4 -13.65 9.59 4.85
N THR A 5 -14.95 9.39 4.57
CA THR A 5 -15.63 8.18 4.13
C THR A 5 -14.95 7.52 2.93
N ILE A 6 -13.81 6.88 3.14
CA ILE A 6 -13.11 6.11 2.14
C ILE A 6 -13.98 4.88 1.92
N ASP A 7 -14.44 4.72 0.69
CA ASP A 7 -15.14 3.51 0.31
C ASP A 7 -14.21 2.32 0.53
N ILE A 8 -14.65 1.38 1.36
CA ILE A 8 -13.90 0.18 1.70
C ILE A 8 -13.98 -0.85 0.57
N ALA A 9 -15.01 -0.80 -0.27
CA ALA A 9 -15.29 -1.82 -1.29
C ALA A 9 -14.10 -2.12 -2.22
N PRO A 10 -13.31 -1.13 -2.71
CA PRO A 10 -12.15 -1.39 -3.56
C PRO A 10 -11.01 -2.17 -2.89
N TYR A 11 -11.01 -2.25 -1.55
CA TYR A 11 -9.97 -2.91 -0.76
C TYR A 11 -10.33 -4.34 -0.35
N LEU A 12 -11.58 -4.75 -0.58
CA LEU A 12 -12.10 -6.06 -0.17
C LEU A 12 -11.86 -7.16 -1.21
N GLU A 13 -11.26 -6.84 -2.36
CA GLU A 13 -10.97 -7.78 -3.44
C GLU A 13 -9.63 -7.45 -4.11
N ASP A 14 -8.99 -8.46 -4.70
CA ASP A 14 -7.87 -8.27 -5.61
C ASP A 14 -8.09 -9.04 -6.93
N SER A 15 -7.08 -9.02 -7.81
CA SER A 15 -7.17 -9.63 -9.14
C SER A 15 -7.28 -11.16 -9.11
N SER A 16 -7.18 -11.82 -7.94
CA SER A 16 -7.52 -13.23 -7.80
C SER A 16 -9.03 -13.51 -7.81
N GLY A 17 -9.85 -12.47 -7.67
CA GLY A 17 -11.30 -12.58 -7.47
C GLY A 17 -11.70 -13.03 -6.06
N TYR A 18 -10.76 -13.08 -5.12
CA TYR A 18 -11.05 -13.42 -3.73
C TYR A 18 -11.59 -12.22 -2.96
N ARG A 19 -12.66 -12.43 -2.19
CA ARG A 19 -13.35 -11.37 -1.46
C ARG A 19 -13.27 -11.57 0.04
N GLY A 20 -12.91 -10.49 0.73
CA GLY A 20 -12.72 -10.43 2.17
C GLY A 20 -13.69 -9.49 2.88
N THR A 21 -13.41 -9.26 4.15
CA THR A 21 -14.17 -8.34 5.01
C THR A 21 -13.21 -7.53 5.87
N ALA A 22 -13.61 -6.32 6.26
CA ALA A 22 -12.88 -5.47 7.19
C ALA A 22 -13.84 -4.45 7.81
N ASP A 23 -13.48 -3.95 8.99
CA ASP A 23 -14.28 -3.00 9.75
C ASP A 23 -14.05 -1.56 9.26
N ARG A 24 -12.82 -1.27 8.80
CA ARG A 24 -12.43 0.05 8.30
C ARG A 24 -11.20 -0.01 7.41
N VAL A 25 -11.01 1.05 6.64
CA VAL A 25 -9.80 1.33 5.88
C VAL A 25 -9.21 2.66 6.29
N VAL A 26 -7.88 2.70 6.38
CA VAL A 26 -7.13 3.89 6.73
C VAL A 26 -6.06 4.16 5.70
N VAL A 27 -5.90 5.44 5.34
CA VAL A 27 -4.96 5.88 4.31
C VAL A 27 -4.05 6.96 4.91
N PRO A 28 -3.03 6.57 5.71
CA PRO A 28 -2.14 7.51 6.35
C PRO A 28 -1.40 8.39 5.32
N GLU A 29 -1.14 9.64 5.71
CA GLU A 29 -0.35 10.58 4.89
C GLU A 29 1.11 10.65 5.34
N THR A 30 1.39 10.27 6.59
CA THR A 30 2.73 10.33 7.17
C THR A 30 3.11 9.03 7.90
N VAL A 31 4.42 8.85 8.11
CA VAL A 31 4.96 7.70 8.85
C VAL A 31 4.47 7.73 10.30
N GLU A 32 4.35 8.91 10.90
CA GLU A 32 3.91 9.10 12.28
C GLU A 32 2.44 8.69 12.47
N GLU A 33 1.57 9.03 11.51
CA GLU A 33 0.17 8.57 11.50
C GLU A 33 0.10 7.04 11.40
N LEU A 34 0.88 6.46 10.49
CA LEU A 34 0.97 5.01 10.32
C LEU A 34 1.45 4.31 11.59
N GLN A 35 2.54 4.79 12.20
CA GLN A 35 3.10 4.25 13.44
C GLN A 35 2.10 4.32 14.59
N THR A 36 1.42 5.45 14.74
CA THR A 36 0.42 5.65 15.79
C THR A 36 -0.75 4.67 15.63
N PHE A 37 -1.23 4.48 14.39
CA PHE A 37 -2.31 3.54 14.09
C PHE A 37 -1.89 2.10 14.34
N VAL A 38 -0.76 1.65 13.80
CA VAL A 38 -0.24 0.28 13.98
C VAL A 38 -0.02 -0.03 15.45
N ALA A 39 0.56 0.90 16.22
CA ALA A 39 0.75 0.72 17.66
C ALA A 39 -0.58 0.60 18.42
N THR A 40 -1.62 1.29 17.96
CA THR A 40 -2.97 1.22 18.56
C THR A 40 -3.63 -0.12 18.29
N CYS A 41 -3.63 -0.58 17.02
CA CYS A 41 -4.14 -1.91 16.67
C CYS A 41 -3.38 -3.02 17.40
N ALA A 42 -2.05 -2.92 17.49
CA ALA A 42 -1.22 -3.89 18.20
C ALA A 42 -1.57 -3.97 19.70
N ARG A 43 -1.79 -2.84 20.38
CA ARG A 43 -2.22 -2.83 21.78
C ARG A 43 -3.62 -3.42 21.98
N GLY A 44 -4.50 -3.26 20.99
CA GLY A 44 -5.87 -3.78 21.02
C GLY A 44 -6.02 -5.23 20.53
N GLY A 45 -4.96 -5.84 19.99
CA GLY A 45 -5.04 -7.15 19.33
C GLY A 45 -5.85 -7.14 18.04
N GLU A 46 -6.03 -5.98 17.41
CA GLU A 46 -6.80 -5.82 16.18
C GLU A 46 -5.99 -6.31 14.97
N PRO A 47 -6.50 -7.25 14.16
CA PRO A 47 -5.85 -7.66 12.93
C PRO A 47 -5.69 -6.50 11.95
N VAL A 48 -4.56 -6.49 11.24
CA VAL A 48 -4.26 -5.46 10.24
C VAL A 48 -3.85 -6.12 8.93
N THR A 49 -4.43 -5.65 7.82
CA THR A 49 -4.06 -6.07 6.46
C THR A 49 -3.48 -4.88 5.70
N ILE A 50 -2.31 -5.05 5.08
CA ILE A 50 -1.70 -4.01 4.23
C ILE A 50 -2.25 -4.12 2.81
N ALA A 51 -2.69 -2.98 2.28
CA ALA A 51 -3.28 -2.85 0.96
C ALA A 51 -2.32 -2.14 -0.01
N GLY A 52 -1.95 -2.84 -1.09
CA GLY A 52 -1.25 -2.28 -2.26
C GLY A 52 -2.21 -1.91 -3.40
N ALA A 53 -1.79 -2.10 -4.66
CA ALA A 53 -2.59 -1.75 -5.84
C ALA A 53 -3.69 -2.76 -6.21
N GLY A 54 -3.56 -4.04 -5.85
CA GLY A 54 -4.62 -5.04 -6.08
C GLY A 54 -4.46 -5.92 -7.28
N THR A 55 -3.27 -5.89 -7.86
CA THR A 55 -2.88 -6.74 -8.99
C THR A 55 -2.43 -8.14 -8.57
N GLY A 56 -2.44 -8.45 -7.28
CA GLY A 56 -2.10 -9.79 -6.77
C GLY A 56 -3.12 -10.84 -7.21
N LEU A 57 -2.64 -12.08 -7.42
CA LEU A 57 -3.44 -13.22 -7.89
C LEU A 57 -3.64 -14.30 -6.82
N THR A 58 -3.26 -14.03 -5.58
CA THR A 58 -3.28 -15.00 -4.48
C THR A 58 -4.17 -14.60 -3.30
N GLY A 59 -4.87 -13.45 -3.38
CA GLY A 59 -5.66 -12.93 -2.27
C GLY A 59 -4.83 -12.35 -1.12
N ALA A 60 -3.50 -12.23 -1.25
CA ALA A 60 -2.61 -11.90 -0.13
C ALA A 60 -2.86 -10.52 0.51
N ARG A 61 -3.49 -9.59 -0.22
CA ARG A 61 -3.85 -8.26 0.29
C ARG A 61 -5.31 -8.17 0.77
N VAL A 62 -6.07 -9.25 0.68
CA VAL A 62 -7.50 -9.28 0.97
C VAL A 62 -7.70 -9.54 2.47
N PRO A 63 -8.48 -8.72 3.19
CA PRO A 63 -8.60 -8.82 4.64
C PRO A 63 -9.57 -9.90 5.14
N HIS A 64 -9.37 -10.32 6.38
CA HIS A 64 -10.20 -11.28 7.13
C HIS A 64 -10.73 -10.69 8.44
N GLY A 65 -11.29 -9.50 8.36
CA GLY A 65 -11.69 -8.67 9.51
C GLY A 65 -10.60 -7.67 9.92
N GLY A 66 -10.92 -6.84 10.92
CA GLY A 66 -10.01 -5.82 11.43
C GLY A 66 -9.84 -4.65 10.47
N SER A 67 -8.65 -4.08 10.44
CA SER A 67 -8.36 -2.84 9.71
C SER A 67 -7.52 -3.06 8.45
N ILE A 68 -7.84 -2.31 7.41
CA ILE A 68 -7.01 -2.19 6.21
C ILE A 68 -6.13 -0.94 6.32
N ILE A 69 -4.85 -1.06 6.02
CA ILE A 69 -3.93 0.08 5.85
C ILE A 69 -3.53 0.18 4.39
N SER A 70 -3.99 1.23 3.70
CA SER A 70 -3.54 1.56 2.34
C SER A 70 -2.35 2.51 2.40
N LEU A 71 -1.23 2.14 1.79
CA LEU A 71 -0.02 2.97 1.71
C LEU A 71 0.05 3.78 0.41
N GLU A 72 -1.06 3.92 -0.31
CA GLU A 72 -1.13 4.54 -1.65
C GLU A 72 -0.64 6.00 -1.70
N ARG A 73 -0.64 6.70 -0.56
CA ARG A 73 -0.17 8.09 -0.43
C ARG A 73 1.34 8.21 -0.25
N PHE A 74 2.04 7.13 0.09
CA PHE A 74 3.49 7.09 0.24
C PHE A 74 4.15 6.99 -1.15
N ARG A 75 4.14 8.12 -1.89
CA ARG A 75 4.57 8.20 -3.29
C ARG A 75 5.89 8.95 -3.51
N ASN A 76 6.64 9.21 -2.45
CA ASN A 76 7.96 9.82 -2.59
C ASN A 76 8.88 8.90 -3.40
N LEU A 77 9.61 9.46 -4.36
CA LEU A 77 10.49 8.72 -5.26
C LEU A 77 11.79 9.50 -5.47
N GLN A 78 12.92 8.84 -5.22
CA GLN A 78 14.25 9.41 -5.36
C GLN A 78 15.15 8.39 -6.06
N VAL A 79 15.49 8.68 -7.32
CA VAL A 79 16.42 7.87 -8.10
C VAL A 79 17.83 8.41 -7.93
N SER A 80 18.78 7.51 -7.69
CA SER A 80 20.21 7.79 -7.69
C SER A 80 20.94 6.73 -8.49
N GLN A 81 22.25 6.87 -8.69
CA GLN A 81 23.02 5.91 -9.46
C GLN A 81 23.01 4.53 -8.78
N GLY A 82 22.52 3.51 -9.49
CA GLY A 82 22.44 2.12 -9.07
C GLY A 82 21.36 1.78 -8.04
N LYS A 83 20.56 2.74 -7.59
CA LYS A 83 19.54 2.51 -6.54
C LYS A 83 18.41 3.52 -6.56
N VAL A 84 17.26 3.11 -6.02
CA VAL A 84 16.08 3.95 -5.84
C VAL A 84 15.60 3.87 -4.40
N ARG A 85 15.17 5.01 -3.84
CA ARG A 85 14.41 5.08 -2.60
C ARG A 85 13.00 5.52 -2.95
N CYS A 86 12.01 4.69 -2.68
CA CYS A 86 10.62 4.97 -2.99
C CYS A 86 9.71 4.61 -1.81
N GLY A 87 8.57 5.29 -1.72
CA GLY A 87 7.49 4.88 -0.85
C GLY A 87 6.73 3.68 -1.41
N ALA A 88 6.01 2.98 -0.54
CA ALA A 88 5.30 1.74 -0.88
C ALA A 88 4.14 1.94 -1.86
N GLY A 89 3.65 3.18 -2.03
CA GLY A 89 2.57 3.53 -2.97
C GLY A 89 3.05 3.92 -4.37
N VAL A 90 4.36 3.89 -4.63
CA VAL A 90 4.90 4.20 -5.97
C VAL A 90 4.58 3.06 -6.94
N ALA A 91 3.92 3.37 -8.04
CA ALA A 91 3.65 2.40 -9.10
C ALA A 91 4.96 2.03 -9.81
N LEU A 92 5.09 0.76 -10.22
CA LEU A 92 6.27 0.28 -10.96
C LEU A 92 6.51 1.09 -12.25
N ALA A 93 5.44 1.46 -12.96
CA ALA A 93 5.51 2.29 -14.16
C ALA A 93 6.13 3.68 -13.88
N ASP A 94 5.73 4.33 -12.79
CA ASP A 94 6.27 5.65 -12.39
C ASP A 94 7.76 5.54 -12.05
N LEU A 95 8.13 4.48 -11.31
CA LEU A 95 9.53 4.20 -10.96
C LEU A 95 10.38 3.99 -12.21
N GLN A 96 9.91 3.18 -13.16
CA GLN A 96 10.60 2.93 -14.42
C GLN A 96 10.76 4.19 -15.26
N ALA A 97 9.71 5.02 -15.36
CA ALA A 97 9.75 6.29 -16.07
C ALA A 97 10.80 7.24 -15.46
N GLU A 98 10.90 7.31 -14.13
CA GLU A 98 11.90 8.14 -13.45
C GLU A 98 13.32 7.58 -13.63
N ALA A 99 13.49 6.27 -13.51
CA ALA A 99 14.79 5.62 -13.70
C ALA A 99 15.34 5.81 -15.13
N ALA A 100 14.46 5.75 -16.13
CA ALA A 100 14.81 5.91 -17.54
C ALA A 100 15.44 7.27 -17.85
N LYS A 101 15.08 8.35 -17.12
CA LYS A 101 15.71 9.68 -17.26
C LYS A 101 17.22 9.65 -17.03
N THR A 102 17.69 8.71 -16.22
CA THR A 102 19.11 8.48 -15.91
C THR A 102 19.69 7.27 -16.64
N LYS A 103 19.00 6.74 -17.65
CA LYS A 103 19.35 5.52 -18.40
C LYS A 103 19.47 4.27 -17.51
N GLN A 104 18.68 4.23 -16.43
CA GLN A 104 18.60 3.10 -15.51
C GLN A 104 17.25 2.40 -15.68
N PHE A 105 17.19 1.13 -15.28
CA PHE A 105 15.95 0.36 -15.21
C PHE A 105 15.93 -0.49 -13.95
N LEU A 106 14.75 -0.73 -13.40
CA LEU A 106 14.56 -1.71 -12.32
C LEU A 106 14.20 -3.05 -12.95
N GLY A 107 15.13 -4.00 -12.89
CA GLY A 107 14.88 -5.39 -13.29
C GLY A 107 14.74 -6.29 -12.06
N PRO A 108 14.03 -7.42 -12.16
CA PRO A 108 13.19 -7.88 -13.29
C PRO A 108 11.87 -7.08 -13.41
N ASN A 109 11.25 -7.10 -14.59
CA ASN A 109 9.96 -6.46 -14.88
C ASN A 109 8.84 -7.52 -14.90
N PRO A 110 8.17 -7.79 -13.75
CA PRO A 110 7.08 -8.76 -13.67
C PRO A 110 5.81 -8.30 -14.38
#